data_AF-A7Z929-F1
#
_entry.id   AF-A7Z929-F1
#
_cell.length_a   1.000
_cell.length_b   1.000
_cell.length_c   1.000
_cell.angle_alpha   90.00
_cell.angle_beta   90.00
_cell.angle_gamma   90.00
#
_symmetry.space_group_name_H-M   'P 1'
#
loop_
_entity.id
_entity.type
_entity.pdbx_description
1 polymer ?
#
loop_
_entity_poly.entity_id
_entity_poly.type
_entity_poly.pdbx_seq_one_letter_code
_entity_poly.pdbx_strand_id
1 'polypeptide(L)' 'MNRIIDPEHVYFRTVPVFETSSEAYQHLQDRLFIGAAVRLPDDIRLDIYEVQ' A
#
# COMPACT_ATOMS: atom_id res chain seq x y z
N MET A 1 -14.89 -5.18 -21.91
CA MET A 1 -15.21 -4.39 -20.69
C MET A 1 -14.08 -4.54 -19.68
N ASN A 2 -13.08 -3.65 -19.73
CA ASN A 2 -12.24 -3.30 -18.57
C ASN A 2 -11.40 -2.08 -18.96
N ARG A 3 -11.93 -0.88 -18.71
CA ARG A 3 -11.20 0.38 -18.92
C ARG A 3 -10.52 0.75 -17.59
N ILE A 4 -9.26 1.18 -17.65
CA ILE A 4 -8.60 1.81 -16.51
C ILE A 4 -9.31 3.14 -16.20
N ILE A 5 -9.77 3.28 -14.97
CA ILE A 5 -10.39 4.51 -14.46
C ILE A 5 -9.28 5.42 -13.95
N ASP A 6 -9.40 6.71 -14.20
CA ASP A 6 -8.46 7.69 -13.66
C ASP A 6 -8.36 7.52 -12.14
N PRO A 7 -7.14 7.39 -11.57
CA PRO A 7 -6.95 7.17 -10.14
C PRO A 7 -7.60 8.21 -9.24
N GLU A 8 -7.80 9.45 -9.71
CA GLU A 8 -8.45 10.50 -8.92
C GLU A 8 -9.91 10.17 -8.56
N HIS A 9 -10.55 9.29 -9.34
CA HIS A 9 -11.94 8.88 -9.16
C HIS A 9 -12.07 7.57 -8.35
N VAL A 10 -10.98 7.01 -7.83
CA VAL A 10 -10.98 5.71 -7.16
C VAL A 10 -10.45 5.85 -5.73
N TYR A 11 -11.30 5.56 -4.76
CA TYR A 11 -10.85 5.35 -3.39
C TYR A 11 -10.22 3.96 -3.25
N PHE A 12 -8.89 3.91 -3.23
CA PHE A 12 -8.14 2.66 -3.10
C PHE A 12 -7.12 2.77 -1.97
N ARG A 13 -7.47 2.23 -0.79
CA ARG A 13 -6.68 2.29 0.45
C ARG A 13 -6.56 0.91 1.11
N THR A 14 -5.44 0.66 1.77
CA THR A 14 -5.16 -0.60 2.50
C THR A 14 -4.50 -0.33 3.85
N VAL A 15 -4.49 -1.36 4.71
CA VAL A 15 -3.73 -1.39 5.98
C VAL A 15 -2.81 -2.61 5.93
N PRO A 16 -1.59 -2.48 5.38
CA PRO A 16 -0.68 -3.62 5.26
C PRO A 16 -0.11 -4.01 6.62
N VAL A 17 0.10 -5.32 6.79
CA VAL A 17 0.81 -5.91 7.93
C VAL A 17 2.07 -6.55 7.40
N PHE A 18 3.20 -6.31 8.06
CA PHE A 18 4.49 -6.86 7.69
C PHE A 18 4.97 -7.86 8.73
N GLU A 19 5.71 -8.87 8.28
CA GLU A 19 6.38 -9.85 9.12
C GLU A 19 7.80 -10.08 8.61
N THR A 20 8.79 -10.13 9.50
CA THR A 20 10.20 -10.30 9.14
C THR A 20 11.05 -10.78 10.31
N SER A 21 12.04 -11.64 10.01
CA SER A 21 13.04 -12.07 10.98
C SER A 21 14.25 -11.13 11.07
N SER A 22 14.34 -10.11 10.22
CA SER A 22 15.47 -9.18 10.21
C SER A 22 15.34 -8.15 11.33
N GLU A 23 16.39 -8.01 12.14
CA GLU A 23 16.43 -7.00 13.21
C GLU A 23 16.32 -5.56 12.68
N ALA A 24 16.90 -5.28 11.51
CA ALA A 24 16.88 -3.95 10.90
C ALA A 24 15.47 -3.46 10.53
N TYR A 25 14.51 -4.38 10.35
CA TYR A 25 13.16 -4.09 9.88
C TYR A 25 12.08 -4.41 10.91
N GLN A 26 12.44 -4.62 12.18
CA GLN A 26 11.47 -4.93 13.25
C GLN A 26 10.35 -3.88 13.36
N HIS A 27 10.68 -2.61 13.08
CA HIS A 27 9.72 -1.51 13.10
C HIS A 27 8.51 -1.69 12.15
N LEU A 28 8.62 -2.57 11.15
CA LEU A 28 7.51 -2.85 10.24
C LEU A 28 6.43 -3.74 10.88
N GLN A 29 6.79 -4.50 11.93
CA GLN A 29 5.89 -5.45 12.59
C GLN A 29 5.13 -4.84 13.76
N ASP A 30 5.66 -3.79 14.38
CA ASP A 30 5.13 -3.16 15.59
C ASP A 30 4.51 -1.76 15.37
N ARG A 31 4.45 -1.31 14.10
CA ARG A 31 3.84 -0.02 13.71
C ARG A 31 2.64 -0.19 12.78
N LEU A 32 1.78 0.83 12.78
CA LEU A 32 0.63 0.89 11.88
C LEU A 32 1.01 1.60 10.57
N PHE A 33 0.57 1.03 9.45
CA PHE A 33 0.80 1.58 8.13
C PHE A 33 -0.51 1.74 7.35
N ILE A 34 -0.55 2.74 6.47
CA ILE A 34 -1.61 2.95 5.49
C ILE A 34 -1.02 2.88 4.09
N GLY A 35 -1.66 2.13 3.20
CA GLY A 35 -1.34 2.08 1.79
C GLY A 35 -2.29 2.95 0.96
N ALA A 36 -1.74 3.76 0.05
CA ALA A 36 -2.48 4.42 -1.02
C ALA A 36 -2.14 3.76 -2.35
N ALA A 37 -3.14 3.20 -3.03
CA ALA A 37 -2.93 2.39 -4.23
C ALA A 37 -3.46 3.08 -5.49
N VAL A 38 -2.79 2.82 -6.61
CA VAL A 38 -3.20 3.20 -7.96
C VAL A 38 -3.16 1.98 -8.86
N ARG A 39 -4.27 1.69 -9.55
CA ARG A 39 -4.30 0.65 -10.57
C ARG A 39 -3.78 1.21 -11.89
N LEU A 40 -2.71 0.61 -12.39
CA LEU A 40 -2.17 0.84 -13.73
C LEU A 40 -2.71 -0.25 -14.69
N PRO A 41 -2.47 -0.14 -16.00
CA PRO A 41 -2.91 -1.16 -16.95
C PRO A 41 -2.44 -2.58 -16.58
N ASP A 42 -1.17 -2.70 -16.20
CA ASP A 42 -0.51 -4.00 -15.99
C ASP A 42 -0.16 -4.26 -14.52
N ASP A 43 -0.10 -3.23 -13.69
CA ASP A 43 0.41 -3.30 -12.31
C ASP A 43 -0.45 -2.50 -11.31
N ILE A 44 -0.08 -2.59 -10.03
CA ILE A 44 -0.56 -1.70 -8.97
C ILE A 44 0.64 -0.99 -8.38
N ARG A 45 0.58 0.33 -8.31
CA ARG A 45 1.51 1.11 -7.48
C ARG A 45 0.91 1.26 -6.09
N LEU A 46 1.68 0.93 -5.06
CA LEU A 46 1.28 1.04 -3.66
C LEU A 46 2.27 1.93 -2.91
N ASP A 47 1.83 3.11 -2.53
CA ASP A 47 2.60 4.03 -1.69
C ASP A 47 2.27 3.71 -0.22
N ILE A 48 3.29 3.40 0.60
CA ILE A 48 3.15 2.99 2.00
C ILE A 48 3.59 4.11 2.94
N TYR A 49 2.76 4.40 3.93
CA TYR A 49 2.99 5.44 4.93
C TYR A 49 2.89 4.85 6.32
N GLU A 50 3.87 5.17 7.17
CA GLU A 50 3.80 4.91 8.60
C GLU A 50 2.90 5.94 9.29
N VAL A 51 2.06 5.49 10.21
CA VAL A 51 1.23 6.37 11.06
C VAL A 51 2.06 6.82 12.26
N GLN A 52 2.18 8.15 12.47
CA GLN A 52 2.87 8.76 13.62
C GLN A 52 1.97 8.97 14.82
#